data_AF-A0AAW4VX13-F1
#
_entry.id   AF-A0AAW4VX13-F1
#
_cell.length_a   1.000
_cell.length_b   1.000
_cell.length_c   1.000
_cell.angle_alpha   90.00
_cell.angle_beta   90.00
_cell.angle_gamma   90.00
#
_symmetry.space_group_name_H-M   'P 1'
#
loop_
_entity.id
_entity.type
_entity.pdbx_description
1 polymer ?
#
loop_
_entity_poly.entity_id
_entity_poly.type
_entity_poly.pdbx_seq_one_letter_code
_entity_poly.pdbx_strand_id
1 'polypeptide(L)'
;LVKIVDYGDLGKSPEGRILEVLGHRDDPRVDILSIVKAYNIPTEFGEDVEKEVGAVPSAIEQSSLEGRLDLRDWQTVTIDGEDA
;
A
#
# COMPACT_ATOMS: atom_id res chain seq x y z
N LEU A 1 -5.39 -15.53 -8.11
CA LEU A 1 -6.72 -14.90 -8.07
C LEU A 1 -7.59 -15.46 -9.20
N VAL A 2 -8.83 -15.86 -8.89
CA VAL A 2 -9.78 -16.37 -9.87
C VAL A 2 -11.08 -15.60 -9.75
N LYS A 3 -11.69 -15.24 -10.89
CA LYS A 3 -13.06 -14.73 -10.94
C LYS A 3 -13.97 -15.86 -11.38
N ILE A 4 -14.97 -16.18 -10.56
CA ILE A 4 -16.01 -17.14 -10.93
C ILE A 4 -16.78 -16.54 -12.11
N VAL A 5 -16.93 -17.32 -13.18
CA VAL A 5 -17.69 -16.97 -14.39
C VAL A 5 -18.99 -17.77 -14.50
N ASP A 6 -19.02 -18.96 -13.91
CA ASP A 6 -20.19 -19.83 -13.79
C ASP A 6 -20.15 -20.53 -12.43
N TYR A 7 -21.25 -20.52 -11.69
CA TYR A 7 -21.33 -21.19 -10.39
C TYR A 7 -21.62 -22.69 -10.50
N GLY A 8 -21.90 -23.20 -11.72
CA GLY A 8 -22.24 -24.59 -11.94
C GLY A 8 -23.61 -24.97 -11.38
N ASP A 9 -23.88 -26.28 -11.36
CA ASP A 9 -25.12 -26.87 -10.86
C ASP A 9 -24.87 -28.30 -10.32
N LEU A 10 -25.95 -29.07 -10.08
CA LEU A 10 -25.88 -30.44 -9.54
C LEU A 10 -25.02 -31.41 -10.39
N GLY A 11 -24.82 -31.13 -11.67
CA GLY A 11 -24.03 -31.97 -12.59
C GLY A 11 -22.71 -31.33 -13.05
N LYS A 12 -22.46 -30.06 -12.71
CA LYS A 12 -21.34 -29.28 -13.23
C LYS A 12 -20.65 -28.47 -12.15
N SER A 13 -19.33 -28.59 -12.03
CA SER A 13 -18.53 -27.76 -11.11
C SER A 13 -18.52 -26.27 -11.53
N PRO A 14 -18.34 -25.34 -10.58
CA PRO A 14 -18.12 -23.94 -10.91
C PRO A 14 -16.91 -23.74 -11.84
N GLU A 15 -17.04 -22.81 -12.79
CA GLU A 15 -15.95 -22.42 -13.68
C GLU A 15 -15.47 -21.00 -13.34
N GLY A 16 -14.16 -20.81 -13.45
CA GLY A 16 -13.52 -19.54 -13.16
C GLY A 16 -12.48 -19.17 -14.20
N ARG A 17 -12.25 -17.87 -14.36
CA ARG A 17 -11.15 -17.34 -15.14
C ARG A 17 -10.03 -16.90 -14.21
N ILE A 18 -8.81 -17.35 -14.50
CA ILE A 18 -7.60 -16.86 -13.81
C ILE A 18 -7.45 -15.37 -14.13
N LEU A 19 -7.42 -14.54 -13.08
CA LEU A 19 -7.13 -13.11 -13.19
C LEU A 19 -5.65 -12.82 -12.98
N GLU A 20 -5.03 -13.54 -12.04
CA GLU A 20 -3.66 -13.27 -11.59
C GLU A 20 -3.04 -14.55 -11.00
N VAL A 21 -1.78 -14.82 -11.32
CA VAL A 21 -0.99 -15.91 -10.73
C VAL A 21 -0.02 -15.27 -9.74
N LEU A 22 -0.17 -15.60 -8.45
CA LEU A 22 0.57 -14.91 -7.37
C LEU A 22 2.02 -15.41 -7.21
N GLY A 23 2.35 -16.60 -7.73
CA GLY A 23 3.67 -17.23 -7.59
C GLY A 23 3.57 -18.69 -7.13
N HIS A 24 4.71 -19.32 -6.84
CA HIS A 24 4.74 -20.66 -6.26
C HIS A 24 4.44 -20.61 -4.76
N ARG A 25 3.87 -21.69 -4.19
CA ARG A 25 3.51 -21.74 -2.76
C ARG A 25 4.72 -21.51 -1.83
N ASP A 26 5.90 -21.94 -2.29
CA ASP A 26 7.12 -21.89 -1.50
C ASP A 26 7.94 -20.60 -1.77
N ASP A 27 7.45 -19.70 -2.63
CA ASP A 27 8.11 -18.42 -2.89
C ASP A 27 7.89 -17.47 -1.70
N PRO A 28 8.95 -16.89 -1.13
CA PRO A 28 8.82 -15.84 -0.13
C PRO A 28 7.98 -14.69 -0.68
N ARG A 29 7.08 -14.13 0.15
CA ARG A 29 6.13 -13.03 -0.17
C ARG A 29 4.79 -13.47 -0.76
N VAL A 30 4.66 -14.67 -1.32
CA VAL A 30 3.36 -15.16 -1.85
C VAL A 30 2.34 -15.35 -0.74
N ASP A 31 2.80 -15.79 0.43
CA ASP A 31 2.03 -15.87 1.65
C ASP A 31 1.43 -14.51 2.05
N ILE A 32 2.26 -13.46 2.09
CA ILE A 32 1.82 -12.10 2.41
C ILE A 32 0.83 -11.59 1.36
N LEU A 33 1.16 -11.71 0.07
CA LEU A 33 0.29 -11.27 -1.03
C LEU A 33 -1.07 -12.00 -1.00
N SER A 34 -1.09 -13.27 -0.59
CA SER A 34 -2.34 -14.03 -0.47
C SER A 34 -3.25 -13.45 0.60
N ILE A 35 -2.72 -13.05 1.76
CA ILE A 35 -3.47 -12.41 2.85
C ILE A 35 -3.96 -11.02 2.41
N VAL A 36 -3.05 -10.22 1.86
CA VAL A 36 -3.37 -8.86 1.36
C VAL A 36 -4.53 -8.90 0.37
N LYS A 37 -4.50 -9.82 -0.61
CA LYS A 37 -5.59 -9.96 -1.58
C LYS A 37 -6.86 -10.58 -0.98
N ALA A 38 -6.74 -11.56 -0.08
CA ALA A 38 -7.90 -12.21 0.55
C ALA A 38 -8.73 -11.24 1.41
N TYR A 39 -8.07 -10.32 2.11
CA TYR A 39 -8.72 -9.28 2.92
C TYR A 39 -8.92 -7.97 2.16
N ASN A 40 -8.62 -7.96 0.86
CA ASN A 40 -8.78 -6.81 -0.02
C ASN A 40 -8.12 -5.54 0.53
N ILE A 41 -6.94 -5.71 1.13
CA ILE A 41 -6.13 -4.62 1.69
C ILE A 41 -5.59 -3.78 0.53
N PRO A 42 -5.85 -2.45 0.50
CA PRO A 42 -5.30 -1.58 -0.53
C PRO A 42 -3.77 -1.58 -0.51
N THR A 43 -3.16 -1.75 -1.67
CA THR A 43 -1.70 -1.76 -1.85
C THR A 43 -1.17 -0.58 -2.66
N GLU A 44 -2.08 0.22 -3.20
CA GLU A 44 -1.77 1.36 -4.07
C GLU A 44 -2.58 2.56 -3.58
N PHE A 45 -1.99 3.75 -3.69
CA PHE A 45 -2.69 4.99 -3.46
C PHE A 45 -3.43 5.44 -4.73
N GLY A 46 -4.48 6.25 -4.55
CA GLY A 46 -5.21 6.83 -5.68
C GLY A 46 -4.36 7.84 -6.45
N GLU A 47 -4.69 8.05 -7.74
CA GLU A 47 -3.99 9.00 -8.59
C GLU A 47 -4.06 10.44 -8.04
N ASP A 48 -5.14 10.78 -7.35
CA ASP A 48 -5.32 12.05 -6.64
C ASP A 48 -4.31 12.22 -5.50
N VAL A 49 -4.12 11.18 -4.68
CA VAL A 49 -3.12 11.17 -3.60
C VAL A 49 -1.70 11.32 -4.16
N GLU A 50 -1.36 10.56 -5.19
CA GLU A 50 -0.04 10.64 -5.84
C GLU A 50 0.22 12.03 -6.43
N LYS A 51 -0.78 12.65 -7.06
CA LYS A 51 -0.69 14.03 -7.57
C LYS A 51 -0.49 15.06 -6.48
N GLU A 52 -1.21 14.92 -5.36
CA GLU A 52 -1.09 15.83 -4.23
C GLU A 52 0.31 15.73 -3.60
N VAL A 53 0.78 14.51 -3.33
CA VAL A 53 2.13 14.27 -2.78
C VAL A 53 3.22 14.78 -3.72
N GLY A 54 3.07 14.57 -5.03
CA GLY A 54 4.01 15.06 -6.03
C GLY A 54 4.12 16.60 -6.11
N ALA A 55 3.12 17.33 -5.60
CA ALA A 55 3.14 18.79 -5.53
C ALA A 55 3.78 19.33 -4.24
N VAL A 56 4.09 18.46 -3.27
CA VAL A 56 4.68 18.88 -1.99
C VAL A 56 6.16 19.26 -2.20
N PRO A 57 6.58 20.48 -1.81
CA PRO A 57 7.98 20.90 -1.90
C PRO A 57 8.89 20.04 -1.02
N SER A 58 10.12 19.79 -1.48
CA SER A 58 11.13 19.05 -0.71
C SER A 58 11.77 19.85 0.42
N ALA A 59 11.62 21.18 0.41
CA ALA A 59 12.12 22.09 1.42
C ALA A 59 10.99 22.94 2.00
N ILE A 60 11.15 23.35 3.25
CA ILE A 60 10.19 24.23 3.90
C ILE A 60 10.30 25.65 3.31
N GLU A 61 9.19 26.15 2.80
CA GLU A 61 9.06 27.55 2.37
C GLU A 61 9.13 28.50 3.56
N GLN A 62 9.80 29.64 3.42
CA GLN A 62 9.96 30.62 4.51
C GLN A 62 8.62 31.15 5.02
N SER A 63 7.63 31.28 4.13
CA SER A 63 6.27 31.68 4.50
C SER A 63 5.60 30.69 5.45
N SER A 64 5.97 29.40 5.40
CA SER A 64 5.40 28.37 6.28
C SER A 64 5.92 28.46 7.71
N LEU A 65 6.96 29.26 7.97
CA LEU A 65 7.51 29.50 9.30
C LEU A 65 6.81 30.64 10.05
N GLU A 66 6.01 31.45 9.37
CA GLU A 66 5.36 32.61 9.97
C GLU A 66 4.45 32.20 11.14
N GLY A 67 4.62 32.87 12.29
CA GLY A 67 3.85 32.61 13.51
C GLY A 67 4.24 31.34 14.28
N ARG A 68 5.25 30.59 13.83
CA ARG A 68 5.76 29.41 14.56
C ARG A 68 6.82 29.81 15.59
N LEU A 69 6.86 29.06 16.68
CA LEU A 69 7.98 29.10 17.62
C LEU A 69 9.17 28.36 17.01
N ASP A 70 10.33 29.04 16.95
CA ASP A 70 11.56 28.42 16.45
C ASP A 70 12.28 27.66 17.57
N LEU A 71 12.37 26.34 17.39
CA LEU A 71 13.02 25.42 18.33
C LEU A 71 14.24 24.71 17.70
N ARG A 72 14.72 25.18 16.55
CA ARG A 72 15.80 24.50 15.80
C ARG A 72 17.12 24.44 16.58
N ASP A 73 17.33 25.35 17.53
CA ASP A 73 18.51 25.37 18.40
C ASP A 73 18.40 24.44 19.63
N TRP A 74 17.24 23.83 19.86
CA TRP A 74 17.06 22.93 20.98
C TRP A 74 17.62 21.56 20.67
N GLN A 75 18.38 20.99 21.61
CA GLN A 75 18.86 19.62 21.49
C GLN A 75 17.68 18.65 21.50
N THR A 76 17.30 18.19 20.31
CA THR A 76 16.20 17.26 20.08
C THR A 76 16.75 16.01 19.41
N VAL A 77 16.37 14.84 19.90
CA VAL A 77 16.78 13.55 19.35
C VAL A 77 15.55 12.66 19.16
N THR A 78 15.54 11.85 18.10
CA THR A 78 14.63 10.72 17.95
C THR A 78 15.41 9.44 18.22
N ILE A 79 14.73 8.41 18.75
CA ILE A 79 15.34 7.11 19.05
C ILE A 79 14.41 6.07 18.44
N ASP A 80 14.72 5.69 17.21
CA ASP A 80 13.93 4.79 16.40
C ASP A 80 14.66 3.45 16.20
N GLY A 81 13.92 2.43 15.75
CA GLY A 81 14.50 1.13 15.41
C GLY A 81 15.40 1.21 14.17
N GLU A 82 16.25 0.19 13.95
CA GLU A 82 17.20 0.16 12.83
C GLU A 82 16.53 0.25 11.44
N ASP A 83 15.31 -0.28 11.31
CA ASP A 83 14.59 -0.39 10.04
C ASP A 83 13.54 0.73 9.82
N ALA A 84 13.54 1.76 10.66
CA ALA A 84 12.60 2.89 10.57
C ALA A 84 12.95 3.90 9.48
#